data_AF-A0A961LD11-F1
#
_entry.id   AF-A0A961LD11-F1
#
_cell.length_a   1.000
_cell.length_b   1.000
_cell.length_c   1.000
_cell.angle_alpha   90.00
_cell.angle_beta   90.00
_cell.angle_gamma   90.00
#
_symmetry.space_group_name_H-M   'P 1'
#
loop_
_entity.id
_entity.type
_entity.pdbx_description
1 polymer ?
#
loop_
_entity_poly.entity_id
_entity_poly.type
_entity_poly.pdbx_seq_one_letter_code
_entity_poly.pdbx_strand_id
1 'polypeptide(L)'
;MVMSNVVSLKAHKAFSHTLENEQISEKIQSNLSSEKMPGNPQKHGAKGATASTPHVQLTRKSKEKKKTKNTETSSEAQEKAPQAIRTPGPEGYKHDCHHMSATELHAAYKSEYRSWSNSKNRSSKPGWKWSPAWNTFHDFLMDMGPKPPGYQLDRIDNNRREYGPGLCRWASRTTQNNNKSDNVLIALPGCPDGFSPKDLAELRGCSEKTIRRRIAEGWTPVELIAGKQHPRLAKMDAALAAQLAQKAQKPSPGSINALETEWREACLAFAPDMEVVVTPKDRGRLKTFAEQCAHAMSPAKVIELCVSEWSDFTTYAKQDFGAYNLSSLPTIDFLAKYPQAAVNFAKKRLKEKADEADQEDKAYFVKVKKLHAKPQPEPKPVQSIAQEPVGKIATLADIEAIEAGIYEEETPNP
;
A
#
# COMPACT_ATOMS: atom_id res chain seq x y z
N MET A 1 5.10 32.58 13.47
CA MET A 1 4.11 32.66 14.56
C MET A 1 3.11 31.50 14.53
N VAL A 2 1.97 31.54 13.80
CA VAL A 2 0.93 30.49 13.99
C VAL A 2 1.43 29.05 13.83
N MET A 3 2.18 28.73 12.76
CA MET A 3 2.75 27.38 12.57
C MET A 3 3.79 27.01 13.64
N SER A 4 4.62 27.96 14.07
CA SER A 4 5.63 27.78 15.13
C SER A 4 4.98 27.29 16.43
N ASN A 5 3.84 27.88 16.80
CA ASN A 5 3.13 27.54 18.03
C ASN A 5 2.47 26.15 17.96
N VAL A 6 2.01 25.69 16.78
CA VAL A 6 1.39 24.36 16.62
C VAL A 6 2.42 23.23 16.74
N VAL A 7 3.61 23.41 16.16
CA VAL A 7 4.73 22.45 16.33
C VAL A 7 5.21 22.45 17.78
N SER A 8 5.41 23.64 18.36
CA SER A 8 5.82 23.80 19.77
C SER A 8 4.81 23.19 20.77
N LEU A 9 3.50 23.28 20.50
CA LEU A 9 2.48 22.67 21.36
C LEU A 9 2.52 21.14 21.40
N LYS A 10 2.90 20.46 20.31
CA LYS A 10 3.16 19.00 20.36
C LYS A 10 4.44 18.68 21.15
N ALA A 11 5.50 19.47 20.97
CA ALA A 11 6.76 19.30 21.70
C ALA A 11 6.58 19.50 23.22
N HIS A 12 5.97 20.61 23.66
CA HIS A 12 5.69 20.87 25.08
C HIS A 12 4.78 19.82 25.70
N LYS A 13 3.76 19.31 24.99
CA LYS A 13 2.85 18.30 25.54
C LYS A 13 3.50 16.91 25.67
N ALA A 14 4.54 16.62 24.91
CA ALA A 14 5.41 15.47 25.14
C ALA A 14 6.36 15.72 26.32
N PHE A 15 7.07 16.86 26.33
CA PHE A 15 8.11 17.18 27.31
C PHE A 15 7.59 17.38 28.74
N SER A 16 6.37 17.95 28.89
CA SER A 16 5.71 18.05 30.19
C SER A 16 5.32 16.68 30.74
N HIS A 17 4.94 15.74 29.87
CA HIS A 17 4.60 14.38 30.28
C HIS A 17 5.82 13.56 30.70
N THR A 18 7.02 13.84 30.19
CA THR A 18 8.26 13.25 30.72
C THR A 18 8.63 13.83 32.08
N LEU A 19 8.63 15.17 32.22
CA LEU A 19 9.00 15.84 33.48
C LEU A 19 8.05 15.55 34.65
N GLU A 20 6.73 15.45 34.40
CA GLU A 20 5.79 15.04 35.43
C GLU A 20 6.02 13.59 35.89
N ASN A 21 6.40 12.68 34.97
CA ASN A 21 6.72 11.30 35.34
C ASN A 21 8.05 11.18 36.12
N GLU A 22 9.07 11.99 35.78
CA GLU A 22 10.33 12.05 36.54
C GLU A 22 10.11 12.62 37.95
N GLN A 23 9.39 13.75 38.09
CA GLN A 23 9.10 14.33 39.41
C GLN A 23 8.17 13.46 40.27
N ILE A 24 7.31 12.64 39.65
CA ILE A 24 6.53 11.62 40.37
C ILE A 24 7.43 10.44 40.79
N SER A 25 8.40 10.03 39.97
CA SER A 25 9.39 9.00 40.31
C SER A 25 10.20 9.37 41.56
N GLU A 26 10.79 10.58 41.59
CA GLU A 26 11.58 11.06 42.73
C GLU A 26 10.74 11.21 44.02
N LYS A 27 9.48 11.65 43.90
CA LYS A 27 8.55 11.73 45.04
C LYS A 27 8.07 10.37 45.55
N ILE A 28 8.10 9.32 44.73
CA ILE A 28 7.79 7.96 45.16
C ILE A 28 8.99 7.32 45.87
N GLN A 29 10.22 7.59 45.42
CA GLN A 29 11.43 7.09 46.12
C GLN A 29 11.65 7.79 47.47
N SER A 30 11.36 9.09 47.59
CA SER A 30 11.53 9.82 48.86
C SER A 30 10.49 9.48 49.94
N ASN A 31 9.27 9.10 49.58
CA ASN A 31 8.21 8.74 50.53
C ASN A 31 8.19 7.25 50.94
N LEU A 32 9.26 6.51 50.68
CA LEU A 32 9.45 5.11 51.13
C LEU A 32 10.38 4.98 52.35
N SER A 33 10.61 6.09 53.06
CA SER A 33 11.31 6.12 54.36
C SER A 33 10.71 7.23 55.23
N SER A 34 10.43 6.91 56.50
CA SER A 34 9.39 7.55 57.35
C SER A 34 7.96 7.29 56.83
N GLU A 35 6.90 7.23 57.66
CA GLU A 35 6.79 7.56 59.09
C GLU A 35 5.87 6.57 59.86
N LYS A 36 5.63 6.79 61.17
CA LYS A 36 4.92 5.87 62.08
C LYS A 36 3.44 6.23 62.30
N MET A 37 2.62 5.22 62.61
CA MET A 37 1.30 5.36 63.25
C MET A 37 1.38 6.14 64.58
N PRO A 38 0.36 6.95 64.94
CA PRO A 38 -0.65 6.44 65.90
C PRO A 38 -2.09 7.02 65.77
N GLY A 39 -3.05 6.42 66.48
CA GLY A 39 -4.16 7.19 67.11
C GLY A 39 -5.59 7.09 66.54
N ASN A 40 -6.44 6.30 67.21
CA ASN A 40 -7.92 6.41 67.28
C ASN A 40 -8.26 7.21 68.60
N PRO A 41 -9.51 7.66 68.97
CA PRO A 41 -10.82 7.32 68.40
C PRO A 41 -12.02 8.35 68.44
N GLN A 42 -13.14 7.95 67.79
CA GLN A 42 -14.58 8.13 68.17
C GLN A 42 -15.38 9.46 68.04
N LYS A 43 -16.45 9.37 67.21
CA LYS A 43 -17.89 9.75 67.41
C LYS A 43 -18.36 11.20 67.67
N HIS A 44 -19.15 11.76 66.73
CA HIS A 44 -20.60 12.16 66.83
C HIS A 44 -21.10 12.77 65.49
N GLY A 45 -22.40 12.97 65.16
CA GLY A 45 -23.67 12.45 65.72
C GLY A 45 -24.92 13.34 65.45
N ALA A 46 -26.06 12.74 65.01
CA ALA A 46 -27.43 13.35 64.83
C ALA A 46 -27.64 14.34 63.64
N LYS A 47 -28.84 14.59 63.03
CA LYS A 47 -30.22 13.97 63.02
C LYS A 47 -31.08 14.50 61.82
N GLY A 48 -32.18 13.80 61.46
CA GLY A 48 -33.26 14.22 60.52
C GLY A 48 -33.20 13.55 59.12
N ALA A 49 -34.19 12.87 58.50
CA ALA A 49 -35.68 12.74 58.58
C ALA A 49 -36.47 13.86 57.85
N THR A 50 -37.46 13.61 56.94
CA THR A 50 -38.12 12.38 56.37
C THR A 50 -38.06 12.40 54.80
N ALA A 51 -38.69 11.59 53.92
CA ALA A 51 -39.77 10.54 53.89
C ALA A 51 -39.37 9.42 52.84
N SER A 52 -40.10 8.38 52.37
CA SER A 52 -41.52 7.99 52.19
C SER A 52 -42.30 8.74 51.06
N THR A 53 -43.13 8.14 50.18
CA THR A 53 -43.72 6.76 50.03
C THR A 53 -43.94 6.40 48.51
N PRO A 54 -44.53 5.26 48.04
CA PRO A 54 -43.82 4.01 47.67
C PRO A 54 -44.02 3.46 46.21
N HIS A 55 -43.38 2.30 45.96
CA HIS A 55 -43.79 1.17 45.08
C HIS A 55 -44.04 1.35 43.56
N VAL A 56 -43.33 0.55 42.76
CA VAL A 56 -43.84 -0.72 42.17
C VAL A 56 -42.69 -1.75 42.15
N GLN A 57 -42.97 -3.03 42.42
CA GLN A 57 -42.04 -4.13 42.18
C GLN A 57 -42.53 -4.98 41.00
N LEU A 58 -41.61 -5.44 40.14
CA LEU A 58 -41.87 -6.56 39.22
C LEU A 58 -40.84 -7.67 39.45
N THR A 59 -41.30 -8.75 40.08
CA THR A 59 -40.48 -9.91 40.41
C THR A 59 -40.17 -10.76 39.17
N ARG A 60 -38.94 -11.25 39.04
CA ARG A 60 -38.65 -12.47 38.26
C ARG A 60 -37.81 -13.44 39.07
N LYS A 61 -38.28 -14.69 39.12
CA LYS A 61 -37.68 -15.80 39.89
C LYS A 61 -36.37 -16.24 39.25
N SER A 62 -35.33 -16.41 40.06
CA SER A 62 -34.16 -17.25 39.76
C SER A 62 -33.95 -18.24 40.91
N LYS A 63 -33.54 -19.47 40.59
CA LYS A 63 -33.56 -20.59 41.54
C LYS A 63 -32.38 -20.54 42.50
N GLU A 64 -32.65 -20.69 43.79
CA GLU A 64 -31.63 -20.96 44.79
C GLU A 64 -31.11 -22.41 44.66
N LYS A 65 -29.79 -22.60 44.70
CA LYS A 65 -29.12 -23.88 45.00
C LYS A 65 -27.92 -23.63 45.91
N LYS A 66 -28.06 -23.91 47.20
CA LYS A 66 -26.95 -23.96 48.16
C LYS A 66 -26.21 -25.30 48.11
N LYS A 67 -24.93 -25.29 47.74
CA LYS A 67 -23.85 -26.21 48.17
C LYS A 67 -22.55 -25.79 47.44
N THR A 68 -21.38 -25.68 48.07
CA THR A 68 -21.08 -25.70 49.52
C THR A 68 -19.89 -24.76 49.77
N LYS A 69 -19.79 -24.21 50.99
CA LYS A 69 -18.65 -23.39 51.40
C LYS A 69 -17.48 -24.29 51.76
N ASN A 70 -16.30 -24.06 51.16
CA ASN A 70 -15.02 -24.30 51.82
C ASN A 70 -14.19 -23.03 51.63
N THR A 71 -13.58 -22.56 52.71
CA THR A 71 -12.79 -21.34 52.77
C THR A 71 -11.40 -21.68 53.23
N GLU A 72 -10.40 -21.36 52.43
CA GLU A 72 -9.03 -21.25 52.91
C GLU A 72 -8.37 -20.05 52.23
N THR A 73 -7.47 -19.39 52.95
CA THR A 73 -7.02 -18.03 52.66
C THR A 73 -5.67 -17.99 51.97
N SER A 74 -5.60 -17.24 50.87
CA SER A 74 -4.41 -16.46 50.55
C SER A 74 -4.82 -15.03 50.18
N SER A 75 -4.08 -14.05 50.69
CA SER A 75 -4.26 -12.63 50.42
C SER A 75 -3.06 -12.12 49.65
N GLU A 76 -3.24 -11.84 48.37
CA GLU A 76 -2.17 -11.33 47.51
C GLU A 76 -2.65 -10.14 46.68
N ALA A 77 -1.72 -9.23 46.36
CA ALA A 77 -2.05 -7.89 45.91
C ALA A 77 -2.61 -7.86 44.48
N GLN A 78 -3.48 -6.89 44.19
CA GLN A 78 -3.80 -6.51 42.82
C GLN A 78 -2.64 -5.71 42.21
N GLU A 79 -1.55 -6.41 41.89
CA GLU A 79 -0.39 -5.81 41.25
C GLU A 79 -0.73 -5.33 39.83
N LYS A 80 -0.10 -4.21 39.45
CA LYS A 80 -0.44 -3.45 38.25
C LYS A 80 0.23 -4.10 37.03
N ALA A 81 -0.57 -4.83 36.24
CA ALA A 81 -0.10 -5.70 35.16
C ALA A 81 1.04 -5.08 34.30
N PRO A 82 2.20 -5.73 34.18
CA PRO A 82 3.35 -5.19 33.46
C PRO A 82 3.08 -5.08 31.96
N GLN A 83 3.69 -4.07 31.32
CA GLN A 83 3.53 -3.85 29.88
C GLN A 83 4.28 -4.94 29.10
N ALA A 84 3.53 -5.72 28.32
CA ALA A 84 4.06 -6.91 27.67
C ALA A 84 4.96 -6.58 26.46
N ILE A 85 6.27 -6.51 26.70
CA ILE A 85 7.27 -6.86 25.68
C ILE A 85 7.10 -8.36 25.43
N ARG A 86 6.37 -8.70 24.34
CA ARG A 86 6.10 -10.10 23.96
C ARG A 86 7.31 -10.67 23.21
N THR A 87 8.37 -11.04 23.93
CA THR A 87 9.49 -11.82 23.37
C THR A 87 8.95 -13.18 22.90
N PRO A 88 8.98 -13.51 21.60
CA PRO A 88 8.44 -14.77 21.09
C PRO A 88 9.54 -15.82 21.02
N GLY A 89 9.45 -16.89 21.81
CA GLY A 89 10.52 -17.89 21.92
C GLY A 89 11.86 -17.31 22.39
N PRO A 90 12.96 -18.08 22.31
CA PRO A 90 14.31 -17.56 22.52
C PRO A 90 14.85 -16.75 21.33
N GLU A 91 14.31 -16.96 20.11
CA GLU A 91 14.90 -16.46 18.86
C GLU A 91 13.92 -15.68 17.95
N GLY A 92 12.67 -15.48 18.37
CA GLY A 92 11.68 -14.67 17.64
C GLY A 92 10.75 -15.47 16.72
N TYR A 93 9.72 -14.77 16.23
CA TYR A 93 8.59 -15.40 15.54
C TYR A 93 8.92 -16.18 14.25
N LYS A 94 10.07 -15.90 13.62
CA LYS A 94 10.51 -16.65 12.44
C LYS A 94 11.07 -18.02 12.81
N HIS A 95 11.84 -18.11 13.91
CA HIS A 95 12.25 -19.39 14.48
C HIS A 95 11.02 -20.22 14.87
N ASP A 96 10.06 -19.60 15.58
CA ASP A 96 8.80 -20.27 15.94
C ASP A 96 8.07 -20.83 14.71
N CYS A 97 7.94 -20.05 13.63
CA CYS A 97 7.36 -20.53 12.37
C CYS A 97 8.09 -21.73 11.75
N HIS A 98 9.42 -21.79 11.83
CA HIS A 98 10.21 -22.89 11.28
C HIS A 98 10.23 -24.16 12.15
N HIS A 99 9.97 -24.04 13.46
CA HIS A 99 10.21 -25.13 14.42
C HIS A 99 8.99 -25.57 15.25
N MET A 100 7.87 -24.82 15.23
CA MET A 100 6.64 -25.17 15.96
C MET A 100 5.54 -25.68 15.01
N SER A 101 4.72 -26.63 15.47
CA SER A 101 3.55 -27.07 14.71
C SER A 101 2.47 -25.99 14.62
N ALA A 102 1.57 -26.10 13.65
CA ALA A 102 0.45 -25.16 13.49
C ALA A 102 -0.46 -25.05 14.74
N THR A 103 -0.54 -26.10 15.56
CA THR A 103 -1.29 -26.10 16.83
C THR A 103 -0.58 -25.27 17.90
N GLU A 104 0.75 -25.39 18.00
CA GLU A 104 1.58 -24.65 18.96
C GLU A 104 1.69 -23.18 18.56
N LEU A 105 1.83 -22.88 17.25
CA LEU A 105 1.75 -21.53 16.71
C LEU A 105 0.40 -20.86 17.04
N HIS A 106 -0.73 -21.57 16.93
CA HIS A 106 -2.03 -21.03 17.36
C HIS A 106 -2.08 -20.80 18.88
N ALA A 107 -1.46 -21.65 19.69
CA ALA A 107 -1.40 -21.47 21.14
C ALA A 107 -0.61 -20.21 21.54
N ALA A 108 0.58 -20.00 20.97
CA ALA A 108 1.43 -18.83 21.23
C ALA A 108 0.85 -17.53 20.64
N TYR A 109 0.44 -17.55 19.36
CA TYR A 109 0.00 -16.39 18.59
C TYR A 109 -1.53 -16.29 18.49
N LYS A 110 -2.20 -16.53 19.62
CA LYS A 110 -3.67 -16.64 19.73
C LYS A 110 -4.42 -15.38 19.29
N SER A 111 -3.81 -14.19 19.41
CA SER A 111 -4.38 -12.90 18.98
C SER A 111 -4.26 -12.65 17.48
N GLU A 112 -3.17 -13.15 16.89
CA GLU A 112 -2.78 -13.07 15.50
C GLU A 112 -3.62 -14.07 14.70
N TYR A 113 -3.70 -15.32 15.15
CA TYR A 113 -4.55 -16.38 14.58
C TYR A 113 -6.02 -15.95 14.52
N ARG A 114 -6.55 -15.36 15.61
CA ARG A 114 -7.91 -14.77 15.62
C ARG A 114 -8.08 -13.68 14.58
N SER A 115 -7.04 -12.87 14.34
CA SER A 115 -7.09 -11.77 13.36
C SER A 115 -7.01 -12.29 11.92
N TRP A 116 -6.20 -13.32 11.66
CA TRP A 116 -6.13 -14.08 10.41
C TRP A 116 -7.48 -14.76 10.10
N SER A 117 -7.96 -15.61 11.01
CA SER A 117 -9.20 -16.38 10.86
C SER A 117 -10.42 -15.47 10.63
N ASN A 118 -10.58 -14.40 11.44
CA ASN A 118 -11.65 -13.42 11.24
C ASN A 118 -11.53 -12.66 9.91
N SER A 119 -10.35 -12.57 9.31
CA SER A 119 -10.15 -11.90 8.02
C SER A 119 -10.41 -12.84 6.85
N LYS A 120 -9.95 -14.09 6.95
CA LYS A 120 -10.28 -15.17 6.00
C LYS A 120 -11.80 -15.41 5.92
N ASN A 121 -12.48 -15.34 7.07
CA ASN A 121 -13.95 -15.40 7.19
C ASN A 121 -14.68 -14.12 6.73
N ARG A 122 -13.98 -12.98 6.61
CA ARG A 122 -14.55 -11.76 5.97
C ARG A 122 -14.44 -11.83 4.45
N SER A 123 -13.37 -12.43 3.93
CA SER A 123 -13.10 -12.58 2.49
C SER A 123 -13.82 -13.76 1.81
N SER A 124 -14.48 -14.65 2.55
CA SER A 124 -15.33 -15.71 1.95
C SER A 124 -16.63 -15.18 1.35
N LYS A 125 -16.93 -13.88 1.52
CA LYS A 125 -18.08 -13.22 0.90
C LYS A 125 -17.83 -12.97 -0.59
N PRO A 126 -18.84 -13.12 -1.47
CA PRO A 126 -18.71 -12.78 -2.88
C PRO A 126 -18.16 -11.35 -3.10
N GLY A 127 -17.31 -11.20 -4.12
CA GLY A 127 -16.66 -9.92 -4.44
C GLY A 127 -15.49 -9.53 -3.51
N TRP A 128 -14.99 -10.46 -2.69
CA TRP A 128 -13.75 -10.32 -1.93
C TRP A 128 -12.71 -11.35 -2.36
N LYS A 129 -11.43 -10.99 -2.23
CA LYS A 129 -10.28 -11.86 -2.52
C LYS A 129 -9.45 -12.12 -1.25
N TRP A 130 -8.88 -13.32 -1.16
CA TRP A 130 -7.89 -13.72 -0.16
C TRP A 130 -6.67 -14.26 -0.90
N SER A 131 -5.49 -13.75 -0.60
CA SER A 131 -4.26 -14.22 -1.23
C SER A 131 -4.01 -15.69 -0.89
N PRO A 132 -3.73 -16.57 -1.89
CA PRO A 132 -3.30 -17.94 -1.64
C PRO A 132 -2.05 -18.03 -0.75
N ALA A 133 -1.18 -17.01 -0.77
CA ALA A 133 0.00 -16.92 0.09
C ALA A 133 -0.35 -16.85 1.58
N TRP A 134 -1.57 -16.50 1.96
CA TRP A 134 -2.05 -16.48 3.36
C TRP A 134 -3.00 -17.64 3.66
N ASN A 135 -2.91 -18.75 2.93
CA ASN A 135 -3.83 -19.87 3.14
C ASN A 135 -3.61 -20.60 4.46
N THR A 136 -2.37 -20.68 4.96
CA THR A 136 -2.08 -21.16 6.32
C THR A 136 -1.91 -19.98 7.28
N PHE A 137 -1.85 -20.28 8.58
CA PHE A 137 -1.51 -19.29 9.60
C PHE A 137 0.00 -19.04 9.69
N HIS A 138 0.83 -20.03 9.36
CA HIS A 138 2.29 -19.91 9.32
C HIS A 138 2.72 -18.78 8.37
N ASP A 139 2.22 -18.82 7.13
CA ASP A 139 2.62 -17.88 6.08
C ASP A 139 2.17 -16.44 6.42
N PHE A 140 0.94 -16.31 6.94
CA PHE A 140 0.44 -15.05 7.47
C PHE A 140 1.33 -14.49 8.61
N LEU A 141 1.79 -15.35 9.52
CA LEU A 141 2.64 -14.93 10.64
C LEU A 141 4.06 -14.56 10.18
N MET A 142 4.60 -15.25 9.18
CA MET A 142 5.88 -14.89 8.54
C MET A 142 5.85 -13.50 7.92
N ASP A 143 4.78 -13.18 7.18
CA ASP A 143 4.59 -11.89 6.51
C ASP A 143 4.23 -10.74 7.47
N MET A 144 3.34 -10.99 8.43
CA MET A 144 2.78 -9.94 9.30
C MET A 144 3.51 -9.75 10.63
N GLY A 145 4.22 -10.78 11.11
CA GLY A 145 4.82 -10.79 12.44
C GLY A 145 3.82 -10.72 13.60
N PRO A 146 4.32 -10.69 14.86
CA PRO A 146 3.50 -10.60 16.06
C PRO A 146 2.71 -9.28 16.10
N LYS A 147 1.49 -9.33 16.65
CA LYS A 147 0.60 -8.17 16.67
C LYS A 147 0.92 -7.23 17.84
N PRO A 148 1.12 -5.92 17.60
CA PRO A 148 1.27 -4.94 18.67
C PRO A 148 0.04 -4.88 19.60
N PRO A 149 0.22 -4.57 20.91
CA PRO A 149 -0.88 -4.40 21.85
C PRO A 149 -1.94 -3.39 21.35
N GLY A 150 -3.21 -3.77 21.41
CA GLY A 150 -4.34 -2.92 20.99
C GLY A 150 -4.57 -2.79 19.48
N TYR A 151 -3.68 -3.32 18.62
CA TYR A 151 -3.81 -3.22 17.16
C TYR A 151 -4.76 -4.29 16.60
N GLN A 152 -5.21 -4.11 15.35
CA GLN A 152 -6.04 -5.05 14.57
C GLN A 152 -5.54 -5.14 13.12
N LEU A 153 -5.95 -6.18 12.38
CA LEU A 153 -5.60 -6.31 10.96
C LEU A 153 -6.47 -5.36 10.12
N ASP A 154 -5.80 -4.53 9.32
CA ASP A 154 -6.42 -3.53 8.46
C ASP A 154 -5.85 -3.61 7.04
N ARG A 155 -6.65 -3.24 6.02
CA ARG A 155 -6.19 -3.16 4.62
C ARG A 155 -5.58 -1.80 4.38
N ILE A 156 -4.43 -1.71 3.71
CA ILE A 156 -3.70 -0.45 3.51
C ILE A 156 -4.51 0.50 2.60
N ASP A 157 -5.15 -0.04 1.57
CA ASP A 157 -6.23 0.62 0.83
C ASP A 157 -7.57 -0.07 1.16
N ASN A 158 -8.53 0.72 1.66
CA ASN A 158 -9.88 0.22 1.96
C ASN A 158 -10.74 0.01 0.70
N ASN A 159 -10.41 0.61 -0.45
CA ASN A 159 -11.14 0.43 -1.70
C ASN A 159 -10.87 -0.96 -2.31
N ARG A 160 -9.62 -1.43 -2.24
CA ARG A 160 -9.22 -2.78 -2.64
C ARG A 160 -9.89 -3.86 -1.76
N ARG A 161 -10.74 -4.68 -2.37
CA ARG A 161 -11.49 -5.78 -1.71
C ARG A 161 -10.67 -7.06 -1.58
N GLU A 162 -9.45 -6.94 -1.09
CA GLU A 162 -8.46 -8.03 -1.05
C GLU A 162 -7.66 -8.01 0.25
N TYR A 163 -7.22 -9.19 0.69
CA TYR A 163 -6.31 -9.37 1.82
C TYR A 163 -5.10 -10.19 1.37
N GLY A 164 -3.90 -9.78 1.77
CA GLY A 164 -2.65 -10.44 1.40
C GLY A 164 -1.40 -9.65 1.83
N PRO A 165 -0.19 -10.19 1.58
CA PRO A 165 1.05 -9.50 1.85
C PRO A 165 1.15 -8.18 1.08
N GLY A 166 1.71 -7.15 1.70
CA GLY A 166 1.78 -5.79 1.13
C GLY A 166 0.43 -5.06 0.98
N LEU A 167 -0.71 -5.73 1.18
CA LEU A 167 -2.05 -5.14 1.10
C LEU A 167 -2.67 -4.86 2.47
N CYS A 168 -2.07 -5.41 3.53
CA CYS A 168 -2.56 -5.35 4.89
C CYS A 168 -1.46 -4.91 5.87
N ARG A 169 -1.87 -4.32 7.00
CA ARG A 169 -0.99 -3.88 8.09
C ARG A 169 -1.65 -4.13 9.44
N TRP A 170 -0.83 -4.23 10.49
CA TRP A 170 -1.32 -4.02 11.85
C TRP A 170 -1.59 -2.52 12.03
N ALA A 171 -2.82 -2.16 12.39
CA ALA A 171 -3.25 -0.78 12.57
C ALA A 171 -3.85 -0.57 13.96
N SER A 172 -3.70 0.64 14.51
CA SER A 172 -4.43 1.03 15.73
C SER A 172 -5.94 1.15 15.44
N ARG A 173 -6.77 1.07 16.49
CA ARG A 173 -8.22 1.31 16.38
C ARG A 173 -8.53 2.72 15.82
N THR A 174 -7.68 3.72 16.03
CA THR A 174 -7.85 5.05 15.42
C THR A 174 -7.52 5.00 13.94
N THR A 175 -6.34 4.47 13.57
CA THR A 175 -5.89 4.31 12.17
C THR A 175 -6.94 3.56 11.32
N GLN A 176 -7.49 2.45 11.82
CA GLN A 176 -8.52 1.68 11.11
C GLN A 176 -9.88 2.40 11.03
N ASN A 177 -10.21 3.30 11.96
CA ASN A 177 -11.41 4.14 11.82
C ASN A 177 -11.18 5.29 10.83
N ASN A 178 -9.95 5.84 10.73
CA ASN A 178 -9.60 6.90 9.79
C ASN A 178 -9.54 6.37 8.34
N ASN A 179 -9.29 5.07 8.16
CA ASN A 179 -9.24 4.37 6.88
C ASN A 179 -10.63 3.93 6.33
N LYS A 180 -11.74 4.26 7.01
CA LYS A 180 -13.07 3.90 6.51
C LYS A 180 -13.58 4.90 5.47
N SER A 181 -14.28 4.39 4.46
CA SER A 181 -14.91 5.18 3.39
C SER A 181 -16.09 6.06 3.82
N ASP A 182 -16.58 5.93 5.07
CA ASP A 182 -17.60 6.79 5.68
C ASP A 182 -17.01 7.92 6.55
N ASN A 183 -15.67 7.98 6.66
CA ASN A 183 -14.95 8.96 7.46
C ASN A 183 -14.32 10.04 6.56
N VAL A 184 -14.39 11.29 7.00
CA VAL A 184 -13.81 12.42 6.27
C VAL A 184 -12.44 12.72 6.85
N LEU A 185 -11.38 12.30 6.15
CA LEU A 185 -10.02 12.60 6.56
C LEU A 185 -9.67 14.06 6.26
N ILE A 186 -9.44 14.84 7.31
CA ILE A 186 -9.04 16.24 7.22
C ILE A 186 -7.52 16.26 7.13
N ALA A 187 -7.00 16.04 5.92
CA ALA A 187 -5.57 16.04 5.65
C ALA A 187 -4.98 17.45 5.81
N LEU A 188 -3.79 17.55 6.42
CA LEU A 188 -2.95 18.74 6.35
C LEU A 188 -1.62 18.40 5.66
N PRO A 189 -1.07 19.32 4.84
CA PRO A 189 0.29 19.20 4.34
C PRO A 189 1.30 19.08 5.50
N GLY A 190 2.12 18.03 5.46
CA GLY A 190 3.04 17.67 6.55
C GLY A 190 2.44 16.79 7.66
N CYS A 191 1.17 16.39 7.58
CA CYS A 191 0.52 15.47 8.52
C CYS A 191 -0.08 14.26 7.75
N PRO A 192 0.72 13.21 7.46
CA PRO A 192 0.31 12.12 6.56
C PRO A 192 -0.87 11.30 7.08
N ASP A 193 -1.01 11.14 8.40
CA ASP A 193 -2.16 10.46 9.03
C ASP A 193 -3.46 11.29 9.05
N GLY A 194 -3.38 12.57 8.68
CA GLY A 194 -4.48 13.54 8.76
C GLY A 194 -5.06 13.74 10.18
N PHE A 195 -6.26 14.32 10.24
CA PHE A 195 -7.12 14.33 11.43
C PHE A 195 -8.50 13.80 11.06
N SER A 196 -9.11 12.97 11.92
CA SER A 196 -10.54 12.67 11.79
C SER A 196 -11.40 13.78 12.40
N PRO A 197 -12.72 13.81 12.13
CA PRO A 197 -13.64 14.74 12.78
C PRO A 197 -13.68 14.58 14.31
N LYS A 198 -13.37 13.38 14.82
CA LYS A 198 -13.24 13.08 16.25
C LYS A 198 -11.95 13.66 16.84
N ASP A 199 -10.82 13.53 16.14
CA ASP A 199 -9.53 14.06 16.62
C ASP A 199 -9.59 15.60 16.70
N LEU A 200 -10.26 16.26 15.75
CA LEU A 200 -10.53 17.71 15.84
C LEU A 200 -11.56 18.06 16.91
N ALA A 201 -12.58 17.24 17.13
CA ALA A 201 -13.55 17.45 18.21
C ALA A 201 -12.87 17.48 19.59
N GLU A 202 -11.99 16.51 19.84
CA GLU A 202 -11.19 16.42 21.07
C GLU A 202 -10.16 17.56 21.18
N LEU A 203 -9.43 17.86 20.11
CA LEU A 203 -8.45 18.97 20.07
C LEU A 203 -9.09 20.34 20.29
N ARG A 204 -10.35 20.53 19.89
CA ARG A 204 -11.07 21.81 19.95
C ARG A 204 -12.09 21.93 21.08
N GLY A 205 -12.28 20.87 21.89
CA GLY A 205 -13.28 20.84 22.96
C GLY A 205 -14.72 21.05 22.47
N CYS A 206 -15.05 20.54 21.28
CA CYS A 206 -16.38 20.70 20.66
C CYS A 206 -16.92 19.37 20.13
N SER A 207 -18.22 19.27 19.84
CA SER A 207 -18.80 18.02 19.37
C SER A 207 -18.36 17.65 17.94
N GLU A 208 -18.26 16.35 17.64
CA GLU A 208 -17.97 15.85 16.29
C GLU A 208 -19.01 16.36 15.27
N LYS A 209 -20.28 16.49 15.67
CA LYS A 209 -21.35 17.10 14.86
C LYS A 209 -21.04 18.55 14.48
N THR A 210 -20.30 19.29 15.30
CA THR A 210 -19.84 20.66 14.98
C THR A 210 -18.76 20.64 13.91
N ILE A 211 -17.81 19.70 13.98
CA ILE A 211 -16.77 19.54 12.94
C ILE A 211 -17.40 19.08 11.61
N ARG A 212 -18.27 18.07 11.63
CA ARG A 212 -19.00 17.60 10.43
C ARG A 212 -19.88 18.69 9.82
N ARG A 213 -20.53 19.54 10.61
CA ARG A 213 -21.26 20.72 10.11
C ARG A 213 -20.32 21.69 9.39
N ARG A 214 -19.18 22.05 9.99
CA ARG A 214 -18.21 22.97 9.38
C ARG A 214 -17.64 22.45 8.06
N ILE A 215 -17.42 21.14 7.93
CA ILE A 215 -17.04 20.49 6.67
C ILE A 215 -18.14 20.69 5.62
N ALA A 216 -19.42 20.46 5.97
CA ALA A 216 -20.55 20.69 5.06
C ALA A 216 -20.77 22.18 4.72
N GLU A 217 -20.33 23.09 5.60
CA GLU A 217 -20.28 24.55 5.36
C GLU A 217 -19.03 24.98 4.55
N GLY A 218 -18.21 24.04 4.05
CA GLY A 218 -17.07 24.33 3.18
C GLY A 218 -15.85 24.93 3.89
N TRP A 219 -15.71 24.77 5.21
CA TRP A 219 -14.54 25.26 5.95
C TRP A 219 -13.27 24.51 5.52
N THR A 220 -12.19 25.25 5.27
CA THR A 220 -10.90 24.65 4.90
C THR A 220 -10.26 23.85 6.05
N PRO A 221 -9.39 22.85 5.78
CA PRO A 221 -8.62 22.13 6.79
C PRO A 221 -7.93 23.04 7.82
N VAL A 222 -7.31 24.14 7.36
CA VAL A 222 -6.68 25.13 8.25
C VAL A 222 -7.72 25.86 9.13
N GLU A 223 -8.91 26.19 8.63
CA GLU A 223 -9.98 26.84 9.41
C GLU A 223 -10.65 25.89 10.41
N LEU A 224 -10.83 24.61 10.05
CA LEU A 224 -11.32 23.56 10.95
C LEU A 224 -10.39 23.40 12.16
N ILE A 225 -9.08 23.39 11.94
CA ILE A 225 -8.05 23.29 12.98
C ILE A 225 -7.89 24.61 13.76
N ALA A 226 -8.03 25.76 13.11
CA ALA A 226 -8.08 27.06 13.78
C ALA A 226 -9.37 27.27 14.59
N GLY A 227 -10.43 26.50 14.30
CA GLY A 227 -11.74 26.58 14.95
C GLY A 227 -12.54 27.86 14.61
N LYS A 228 -12.06 28.65 13.65
CA LYS A 228 -12.70 29.87 13.15
C LYS A 228 -12.53 30.00 11.63
N GLN A 229 -13.60 30.39 10.95
CA GLN A 229 -13.55 30.81 9.55
C GLN A 229 -12.88 32.19 9.46
N HIS A 230 -11.97 32.40 8.51
CA HIS A 230 -11.26 33.65 8.35
C HIS A 230 -10.56 33.72 6.97
N PRO A 231 -10.80 34.75 6.12
CA PRO A 231 -10.29 34.80 4.75
C PRO A 231 -8.77 34.60 4.58
N ARG A 232 -7.96 35.02 5.56
CA ARG A 232 -6.49 34.76 5.53
C ARG A 232 -6.14 33.28 5.67
N LEU A 233 -6.95 32.49 6.40
CA LEU A 233 -6.72 31.06 6.60
C LEU A 233 -7.09 30.28 5.33
N ALA A 234 -8.26 30.55 4.73
CA ALA A 234 -8.63 30.00 3.43
C ALA A 234 -7.60 30.34 2.33
N LYS A 235 -7.07 31.59 2.30
CA LYS A 235 -5.97 31.96 1.40
C LYS A 235 -4.65 31.21 1.68
N MET A 236 -4.34 30.89 2.93
CA MET A 236 -3.16 30.08 3.28
C MET A 236 -3.34 28.61 2.84
N ASP A 237 -4.53 28.05 3.06
CA ASP A 237 -4.89 26.68 2.65
C ASP A 237 -4.79 26.52 1.12
N ALA A 238 -5.42 27.44 0.37
CA ALA A 238 -5.35 27.47 -1.10
C ALA A 238 -3.92 27.67 -1.64
N ALA A 239 -3.11 28.54 -1.03
CA ALA A 239 -1.71 28.75 -1.43
C ALA A 239 -0.85 27.49 -1.17
N LEU A 240 -1.10 26.78 -0.06
CA LEU A 240 -0.39 25.56 0.31
C LEU A 240 -0.80 24.37 -0.57
N ALA A 241 -2.09 24.28 -0.93
CA ALA A 241 -2.59 23.34 -1.93
C ALA A 241 -1.97 23.60 -3.32
N ALA A 242 -1.84 24.86 -3.74
CA ALA A 242 -1.18 25.23 -4.99
C ALA A 242 0.31 24.85 -5.00
N GLN A 243 1.03 25.07 -3.89
CA GLN A 243 2.43 24.61 -3.74
C GLN A 243 2.56 23.09 -3.80
N LEU A 244 1.64 22.33 -3.19
CA LEU A 244 1.63 20.88 -3.33
C LEU A 244 1.31 20.43 -4.76
N ALA A 245 0.36 21.07 -5.45
CA ALA A 245 0.06 20.78 -6.85
C ALA A 245 1.27 21.02 -7.76
N GLN A 246 1.99 22.13 -7.57
CA GLN A 246 3.25 22.41 -8.28
C GLN A 246 4.33 21.37 -7.97
N LYS A 247 4.44 20.88 -6.73
CA LYS A 247 5.40 19.83 -6.35
C LYS A 247 4.99 18.44 -6.85
N ALA A 248 3.70 18.19 -7.09
CA ALA A 248 3.15 16.93 -7.57
C ALA A 248 3.07 16.83 -9.11
N GLN A 249 3.23 17.94 -9.83
CA GLN A 249 3.43 17.91 -11.28
C GLN A 249 4.72 17.15 -11.60
N LYS A 250 4.61 16.11 -12.44
CA LYS A 250 5.80 15.45 -12.99
C LYS A 250 6.67 16.51 -13.69
N PRO A 251 8.00 16.51 -13.49
CA PRO A 251 8.87 17.46 -14.15
C PRO A 251 8.71 17.32 -15.67
N SER A 252 8.62 18.44 -16.39
CA SER A 252 8.29 18.41 -17.82
C SER A 252 9.33 17.61 -18.61
N PRO A 253 8.93 16.87 -19.67
CA PRO A 253 9.87 16.13 -20.51
C PRO A 253 11.03 17.02 -20.97
N GLY A 254 12.27 16.55 -20.80
CA GLY A 254 13.49 17.30 -21.11
C GLY A 254 13.94 18.34 -20.06
N SER A 255 13.18 18.59 -18.99
CA SER A 255 13.65 19.44 -17.88
C SER A 255 14.75 18.75 -17.06
N ILE A 256 15.64 19.53 -16.45
CA ILE A 256 16.77 19.03 -15.64
C ILE A 256 16.30 18.11 -14.50
N ASN A 257 15.13 18.37 -13.91
CA ASN A 257 14.55 17.52 -12.88
C ASN A 257 14.05 16.17 -13.44
N ALA A 258 13.52 16.14 -14.67
CA ALA A 258 13.14 14.90 -15.34
C ALA A 258 14.39 14.08 -15.68
N LEU A 259 15.44 14.73 -16.21
CA LEU A 259 16.71 14.07 -16.56
C LEU A 259 17.48 13.56 -15.35
N GLU A 260 17.42 14.24 -14.20
CA GLU A 260 17.95 13.71 -12.94
C GLU A 260 17.15 12.49 -12.46
N THR A 261 15.82 12.49 -12.63
CA THR A 261 14.97 11.35 -12.27
C THR A 261 15.29 10.15 -13.15
N GLU A 262 15.33 10.35 -14.48
CA GLU A 262 15.72 9.34 -15.47
C GLU A 262 17.11 8.76 -15.18
N TRP A 263 18.10 9.61 -14.89
CA TRP A 263 19.45 9.17 -14.52
C TRP A 263 19.45 8.28 -13.28
N ARG A 264 18.68 8.64 -12.24
CA ARG A 264 18.55 7.85 -11.01
C ARG A 264 17.87 6.51 -11.26
N GLU A 265 16.75 6.51 -11.98
CA GLU A 265 15.99 5.30 -12.28
C GLU A 265 16.80 4.34 -13.17
N ALA A 266 17.49 4.85 -14.20
CA ALA A 266 18.37 4.05 -15.05
C ALA A 266 19.59 3.49 -14.29
N CYS A 267 20.23 4.28 -13.41
CA CYS A 267 21.36 3.80 -12.61
C CYS A 267 20.96 2.71 -11.61
N LEU A 268 19.79 2.83 -10.97
CA LEU A 268 19.25 1.80 -10.09
C LEU A 268 18.80 0.54 -10.84
N ALA A 269 18.35 0.68 -12.10
CA ALA A 269 18.08 -0.46 -12.98
C ALA A 269 19.36 -1.18 -13.43
N PHE A 270 20.48 -0.47 -13.61
CA PHE A 270 21.80 -1.04 -13.91
C PHE A 270 22.46 -1.67 -12.67
N ALA A 271 22.33 -1.06 -11.50
CA ALA A 271 22.92 -1.52 -10.25
C ALA A 271 22.03 -1.15 -9.04
N PRO A 272 21.18 -2.07 -8.55
CA PRO A 272 20.20 -1.78 -7.48
C PRO A 272 20.80 -1.26 -6.17
N ASP A 273 22.02 -1.68 -5.82
CA ASP A 273 22.73 -1.28 -4.60
C ASP A 273 23.54 0.04 -4.75
N MET A 274 23.42 0.76 -5.87
CA MET A 274 24.16 1.99 -6.13
C MET A 274 23.56 3.20 -5.38
N GLU A 275 24.37 3.87 -4.55
CA GLU A 275 24.01 5.18 -4.00
C GLU A 275 24.17 6.29 -5.06
N VAL A 276 23.09 6.60 -5.78
CA VAL A 276 23.09 7.63 -6.84
C VAL A 276 23.00 9.03 -6.23
N VAL A 277 24.15 9.67 -5.98
CA VAL A 277 24.22 11.08 -5.56
C VAL A 277 24.47 11.99 -6.78
N VAL A 278 23.53 12.89 -7.08
CA VAL A 278 23.65 13.88 -8.17
C VAL A 278 23.91 15.26 -7.57
N THR A 279 25.07 15.85 -7.84
CA THR A 279 25.46 17.15 -7.27
C THR A 279 24.93 18.33 -8.10
N PRO A 280 24.94 19.58 -7.58
CA PRO A 280 24.63 20.77 -8.38
C PRO A 280 25.53 20.93 -9.62
N LYS A 281 26.79 20.46 -9.58
CA LYS A 281 27.69 20.44 -10.73
C LYS A 281 27.22 19.44 -11.80
N ASP A 282 26.70 18.30 -11.37
CA ASP A 282 26.19 17.26 -12.27
C ASP A 282 24.85 17.64 -12.90
N ARG A 283 23.99 18.36 -12.18
CA ARG A 283 22.80 19.02 -12.75
C ARG A 283 23.19 20.04 -13.85
N GLY A 284 24.33 20.71 -13.69
CA GLY A 284 24.94 21.53 -14.74
C GLY A 284 25.41 20.72 -15.95
N ARG A 285 26.17 19.64 -15.73
CA ARG A 285 26.61 18.70 -16.78
C ARG A 285 25.42 18.11 -17.57
N LEU A 286 24.37 17.65 -16.87
CA LEU A 286 23.14 17.14 -17.49
C LEU A 286 22.42 18.18 -18.36
N LYS A 287 22.44 19.47 -17.96
CA LYS A 287 21.88 20.56 -18.78
C LYS A 287 22.63 20.71 -20.10
N THR A 288 23.96 20.80 -20.06
CA THR A 288 24.79 20.94 -21.28
C THR A 288 24.69 19.70 -22.18
N PHE A 289 24.68 18.50 -21.60
CA PHE A 289 24.42 17.25 -22.33
C PHE A 289 23.05 17.24 -23.01
N ALA A 290 22.00 17.71 -22.31
CA ALA A 290 20.65 17.79 -22.86
C ALA A 290 20.56 18.76 -24.03
N GLU A 291 21.20 19.93 -23.93
CA GLU A 291 21.29 20.93 -25.00
C GLU A 291 21.98 20.35 -26.25
N GLN A 292 23.03 19.55 -26.06
CA GLN A 292 23.75 18.87 -27.15
C GLN A 292 22.95 17.72 -27.77
N CYS A 293 22.20 16.95 -26.98
CA CYS A 293 21.42 15.81 -27.46
C CYS A 293 20.09 16.21 -28.13
N ALA A 294 19.45 17.31 -27.69
CA ALA A 294 18.07 17.66 -28.05
C ALA A 294 17.80 17.79 -29.56
N HIS A 295 18.81 18.17 -30.35
CA HIS A 295 18.72 18.26 -31.82
C HIS A 295 18.67 16.90 -32.52
N ALA A 296 18.99 15.81 -31.83
CA ALA A 296 19.23 14.50 -32.43
C ALA A 296 18.44 13.34 -31.80
N MET A 297 18.10 13.42 -30.51
CA MET A 297 17.21 12.47 -29.81
C MET A 297 16.72 13.05 -28.47
N SER A 298 15.66 12.51 -27.88
CA SER A 298 15.26 12.81 -26.49
C SER A 298 16.41 12.50 -25.53
N PRO A 299 16.95 13.47 -24.76
CA PRO A 299 18.11 13.22 -23.89
C PRO A 299 17.84 12.16 -22.81
N ALA A 300 16.59 12.03 -22.37
CA ALA A 300 16.15 10.96 -21.47
C ALA A 300 16.38 9.57 -22.08
N LYS A 301 16.00 9.38 -23.35
CA LYS A 301 16.20 8.11 -24.07
C LYS A 301 17.67 7.83 -24.40
N VAL A 302 18.51 8.87 -24.47
CA VAL A 302 19.97 8.69 -24.55
C VAL A 302 20.51 8.16 -23.23
N ILE A 303 20.08 8.75 -22.10
CA ILE A 303 20.46 8.31 -20.75
C ILE A 303 20.05 6.85 -20.52
N GLU A 304 18.78 6.51 -20.74
CA GLU A 304 18.22 5.17 -20.58
C GLU A 304 19.10 4.10 -21.27
N LEU A 305 19.34 4.27 -22.58
CA LEU A 305 20.08 3.29 -23.40
C LEU A 305 21.58 3.25 -23.11
N CYS A 306 22.21 4.39 -22.81
CA CYS A 306 23.65 4.40 -22.49
C CYS A 306 23.94 3.86 -21.08
N VAL A 307 23.00 3.99 -20.14
CA VAL A 307 23.15 3.47 -18.77
C VAL A 307 22.77 1.98 -18.70
N SER A 308 21.73 1.52 -19.40
CA SER A 308 21.36 0.10 -19.42
C SER A 308 22.47 -0.80 -19.98
N GLU A 309 23.33 -0.26 -20.84
CA GLU A 309 24.39 -0.99 -21.56
C GLU A 309 25.75 -0.30 -21.39
N TRP A 310 26.04 0.18 -20.17
CA TRP A 310 27.18 1.06 -19.88
C TRP A 310 28.56 0.52 -20.30
N SER A 311 28.80 -0.79 -20.20
CA SER A 311 30.04 -1.44 -20.65
C SER A 311 30.23 -1.33 -22.17
N ASP A 312 29.14 -1.46 -22.94
CA ASP A 312 29.17 -1.40 -24.39
C ASP A 312 29.26 0.05 -24.86
N PHE A 313 28.56 0.98 -24.19
CA PHE A 313 28.68 2.42 -24.43
C PHE A 313 30.10 2.94 -24.17
N THR A 314 30.72 2.59 -23.04
CA THR A 314 32.10 3.03 -22.71
C THR A 314 33.13 2.42 -23.68
N THR A 315 32.93 1.16 -24.10
CA THR A 315 33.75 0.52 -25.14
C THR A 315 33.58 1.19 -26.50
N TYR A 316 32.35 1.49 -26.90
CA TYR A 316 32.03 2.21 -28.13
C TYR A 316 32.65 3.62 -28.16
N ALA A 317 32.54 4.37 -27.06
CA ALA A 317 33.17 5.68 -26.92
C ALA A 317 34.71 5.61 -27.00
N LYS A 318 35.34 4.51 -26.53
CA LYS A 318 36.78 4.29 -26.70
C LYS A 318 37.17 4.04 -28.16
N GLN A 319 36.39 3.25 -28.87
CA GLN A 319 36.67 2.84 -30.26
C GLN A 319 36.43 3.97 -31.25
N ASP A 320 35.22 4.54 -31.27
CA ASP A 320 34.81 5.53 -32.29
C ASP A 320 35.19 6.98 -31.92
N PHE A 321 35.39 7.28 -30.62
CA PHE A 321 35.57 8.64 -30.10
C PHE A 321 36.84 8.84 -29.26
N GLY A 322 37.72 7.83 -29.19
CA GLY A 322 39.01 7.92 -28.47
C GLY A 322 38.88 8.15 -26.95
N ALA A 323 37.77 7.73 -26.35
CA ALA A 323 37.54 7.93 -24.92
C ALA A 323 38.58 7.23 -24.03
N TYR A 324 39.01 7.95 -23.00
CA TYR A 324 39.98 7.51 -21.99
C TYR A 324 39.39 7.68 -20.58
N ASN A 325 39.99 7.01 -19.60
CA ASN A 325 39.46 6.86 -18.23
C ASN A 325 38.02 6.29 -18.24
N LEU A 326 37.87 5.08 -18.79
CA LEU A 326 36.57 4.39 -18.80
C LEU A 326 36.13 4.09 -17.35
N SER A 327 35.00 4.65 -16.95
CA SER A 327 34.36 4.32 -15.67
C SER A 327 33.65 2.98 -15.78
N SER A 328 33.88 2.06 -14.84
CA SER A 328 33.12 0.80 -14.76
C SER A 328 31.64 1.01 -14.41
N LEU A 329 31.31 2.15 -13.80
CA LEU A 329 29.96 2.51 -13.36
C LEU A 329 29.45 3.76 -14.10
N PRO A 330 28.13 3.86 -14.36
CA PRO A 330 27.48 5.07 -14.86
C PRO A 330 27.93 6.35 -14.15
N THR A 331 28.47 7.29 -14.91
CA THR A 331 28.91 8.61 -14.40
C THR A 331 28.47 9.75 -15.32
N ILE A 332 27.86 10.77 -14.72
CA ILE A 332 27.36 11.95 -15.44
C ILE A 332 28.51 12.71 -16.15
N ASP A 333 29.71 12.73 -15.55
CA ASP A 333 30.88 13.36 -16.17
C ASP A 333 31.29 12.67 -17.47
N PHE A 334 31.36 11.33 -17.49
CA PHE A 334 31.72 10.59 -18.70
C PHE A 334 30.64 10.74 -19.78
N LEU A 335 29.36 10.66 -19.42
CA LEU A 335 28.26 10.86 -20.36
C LEU A 335 28.27 12.26 -20.97
N ALA A 336 28.42 13.31 -20.15
CA ALA A 336 28.45 14.70 -20.60
C ALA A 336 29.74 15.07 -21.35
N LYS A 337 30.83 14.31 -21.20
CA LYS A 337 32.08 14.48 -21.94
C LYS A 337 32.03 13.87 -23.35
N TYR A 338 31.19 12.86 -23.58
CA TYR A 338 31.06 12.16 -24.86
C TYR A 338 29.61 12.15 -25.40
N PRO A 339 28.96 13.33 -25.57
CA PRO A 339 27.54 13.44 -25.93
C PRO A 339 27.23 12.85 -27.31
N GLN A 340 28.10 13.07 -28.31
CA GLN A 340 27.91 12.54 -29.66
C GLN A 340 28.06 11.01 -29.70
N ALA A 341 28.97 10.45 -28.88
CA ALA A 341 29.11 9.00 -28.75
C ALA A 341 27.84 8.38 -28.15
N ALA A 342 27.27 9.02 -27.12
CA ALA A 342 26.03 8.58 -26.47
C ALA A 342 24.84 8.60 -27.44
N VAL A 343 24.67 9.68 -28.21
CA VAL A 343 23.63 9.80 -29.24
C VAL A 343 23.81 8.76 -30.35
N ASN A 344 25.05 8.54 -30.83
CA ASN A 344 25.32 7.54 -31.87
C ASN A 344 25.09 6.11 -31.38
N PHE A 345 25.55 5.78 -30.17
CA PHE A 345 25.31 4.49 -29.51
C PHE A 345 23.82 4.21 -29.35
N ALA A 346 23.07 5.16 -28.79
CA ALA A 346 21.64 5.01 -28.60
C ALA A 346 20.87 4.85 -29.93
N LYS A 347 21.26 5.58 -30.99
CA LYS A 347 20.71 5.40 -32.34
C LYS A 347 21.02 4.02 -32.92
N LYS A 348 22.25 3.53 -32.75
CA LYS A 348 22.65 2.17 -33.16
C LYS A 348 21.78 1.12 -32.46
N ARG A 349 21.63 1.19 -31.14
CA ARG A 349 20.81 0.25 -30.36
C ARG A 349 19.32 0.31 -30.67
N LEU A 350 18.77 1.48 -30.97
CA LEU A 350 17.39 1.60 -31.45
C LEU A 350 17.19 0.95 -32.82
N LYS A 351 18.19 1.00 -33.71
CA LYS A 351 18.13 0.29 -34.99
C LYS A 351 18.24 -1.22 -34.79
N GLU A 352 19.22 -1.68 -34.00
CA GLU A 352 19.42 -3.11 -33.71
C GLU A 352 18.16 -3.74 -33.11
N LYS A 353 17.54 -3.10 -32.10
CA LYS A 353 16.30 -3.57 -31.48
C LYS A 353 15.07 -3.50 -32.41
N ALA A 354 15.09 -2.63 -33.42
CA ALA A 354 14.07 -2.62 -34.47
C ALA A 354 14.30 -3.78 -35.46
N ASP A 355 15.53 -3.97 -35.95
CA ASP A 355 15.90 -5.07 -36.86
C ASP A 355 15.63 -6.45 -36.20
N GLU A 356 15.88 -6.60 -34.89
CA GLU A 356 15.56 -7.78 -34.07
C GLU A 356 14.05 -8.07 -34.00
N ALA A 357 13.23 -7.06 -33.68
CA ALA A 357 11.77 -7.21 -33.63
C ALA A 357 11.20 -7.57 -35.02
N ASP A 358 11.70 -6.92 -36.07
CA ASP A 358 11.36 -7.19 -37.47
C ASP A 358 11.75 -8.63 -37.88
N GLN A 359 12.74 -9.25 -37.21
CA GLN A 359 13.15 -10.63 -37.43
C GLN A 359 12.31 -11.63 -36.61
N GLU A 360 11.92 -11.28 -35.37
CA GLU A 360 11.04 -12.09 -34.54
C GLU A 360 9.62 -12.17 -35.13
N ASP A 361 9.06 -11.06 -35.62
CA ASP A 361 7.77 -11.06 -36.33
C ASP A 361 7.81 -11.92 -37.59
N LYS A 362 8.89 -11.83 -38.40
CA LYS A 362 9.07 -12.70 -39.56
C LYS A 362 9.16 -14.18 -39.16
N ALA A 363 9.85 -14.50 -38.07
CA ALA A 363 9.90 -15.86 -37.53
C ALA A 363 8.52 -16.35 -37.03
N TYR A 364 7.74 -15.48 -36.39
CA TYR A 364 6.36 -15.75 -35.98
C TYR A 364 5.46 -16.02 -37.18
N PHE A 365 5.47 -15.15 -38.21
CA PHE A 365 4.70 -15.37 -39.43
C PHE A 365 5.10 -16.65 -40.19
N VAL A 366 6.38 -17.03 -40.19
CA VAL A 366 6.84 -18.33 -40.75
C VAL A 366 6.32 -19.50 -39.90
N LYS A 367 6.33 -19.40 -38.57
CA LYS A 367 5.78 -20.41 -37.65
C LYS A 367 4.27 -20.58 -37.82
N VAL A 368 3.53 -19.48 -37.92
CA VAL A 368 2.09 -19.46 -38.20
C VAL A 368 1.78 -20.08 -39.56
N LYS A 369 2.52 -19.75 -40.62
CA LYS A 369 2.36 -20.38 -41.95
C LYS A 369 2.61 -21.90 -41.92
N LYS A 370 3.61 -22.37 -41.17
CA LYS A 370 3.86 -23.81 -40.98
C LYS A 370 2.72 -24.52 -40.24
N LEU A 371 2.07 -23.86 -39.29
CA LEU A 371 0.92 -24.42 -38.55
C LEU A 371 -0.38 -24.45 -39.36
N HIS A 372 -0.55 -23.57 -40.35
CA HIS A 372 -1.73 -23.51 -41.22
C HIS A 372 -1.56 -24.28 -42.55
N ALA A 373 -0.40 -24.88 -42.79
CA ALA A 373 -0.17 -25.78 -43.91
C ALA A 373 -0.94 -27.09 -43.70
N LYS A 374 -2.18 -27.16 -44.21
CA LYS A 374 -2.95 -28.42 -44.24
C LYS A 374 -2.12 -29.53 -44.91
N PRO A 375 -2.09 -30.76 -44.35
CA PRO A 375 -1.48 -31.88 -45.05
C PRO A 375 -2.21 -32.13 -46.37
N GLN A 376 -1.44 -32.33 -47.44
CA GLN A 376 -2.00 -32.78 -48.72
C GLN A 376 -2.61 -34.17 -48.54
N PRO A 377 -3.82 -34.46 -49.06
CA PRO A 377 -4.41 -35.79 -48.96
C PRO A 377 -3.62 -36.79 -49.80
N GLU A 378 -3.17 -37.88 -49.17
CA GLU A 378 -2.45 -38.94 -49.87
C GLU A 378 -3.34 -39.62 -50.93
N PRO A 379 -2.79 -39.96 -52.11
CA PRO A 379 -3.55 -40.63 -53.17
C PRO A 379 -3.91 -42.05 -52.73
N LYS A 380 -5.20 -42.30 -52.49
CA LYS A 380 -5.69 -43.63 -52.08
C LYS A 380 -5.44 -44.68 -53.18
N PRO A 381 -4.99 -45.89 -52.83
CA PRO A 381 -4.78 -46.96 -53.81
C PRO A 381 -6.13 -47.44 -54.38
N VAL A 382 -6.18 -47.67 -55.68
CA VAL A 382 -7.35 -48.25 -56.36
C VAL A 382 -7.43 -49.73 -56.04
N GLN A 383 -8.55 -50.16 -55.45
CA GLN A 383 -8.89 -51.59 -55.33
C GLN A 383 -10.04 -51.95 -56.27
N SER A 384 -9.85 -53.05 -57.00
CA SER A 384 -10.82 -53.57 -57.96
C SER A 384 -11.98 -54.26 -57.24
N ILE A 385 -13.21 -53.97 -57.68
CA ILE A 385 -14.39 -54.80 -57.45
C ILE A 385 -15.07 -54.94 -58.82
N ALA A 386 -15.33 -56.18 -59.23
CA ALA A 386 -15.98 -56.50 -60.49
C ALA A 386 -17.50 -56.64 -60.32
N GLN A 387 -18.25 -56.37 -61.40
CA GLN A 387 -19.53 -56.97 -61.84
C GLN A 387 -20.54 -57.41 -60.77
N GLU A 388 -21.84 -57.10 -60.76
CA GLU A 388 -22.86 -56.53 -61.68
C GLU A 388 -24.23 -56.87 -60.99
N PRO A 389 -25.44 -56.71 -61.57
CA PRO A 389 -25.96 -55.68 -62.48
C PRO A 389 -27.35 -55.08 -62.05
N VAL A 390 -27.66 -53.88 -62.58
CA VAL A 390 -29.01 -53.36 -62.98
C VAL A 390 -30.19 -53.34 -61.97
N GLY A 391 -30.71 -52.13 -61.73
CA GLY A 391 -32.07 -51.83 -61.25
C GLY A 391 -32.64 -50.56 -61.93
N LYS A 392 -33.97 -50.46 -62.10
CA LYS A 392 -34.65 -49.52 -63.03
C LYS A 392 -36.01 -49.05 -62.46
N ILE A 393 -36.54 -47.85 -62.75
CA ILE A 393 -36.01 -46.65 -63.45
C ILE A 393 -36.77 -45.39 -62.97
N ALA A 394 -36.20 -44.19 -63.17
CA ALA A 394 -36.93 -42.91 -63.14
C ALA A 394 -36.28 -41.92 -64.15
N THR A 395 -37.03 -40.94 -64.66
CA THR A 395 -36.67 -40.16 -65.87
C THR A 395 -36.65 -38.64 -65.64
N LEU A 396 -36.09 -37.88 -66.60
CA LEU A 396 -36.07 -36.41 -66.56
C LEU A 396 -37.49 -35.82 -66.52
N ALA A 397 -37.87 -35.31 -65.36
CA ALA A 397 -39.08 -34.49 -65.15
C ALA A 397 -38.85 -33.43 -64.05
N ASP A 398 -38.08 -33.76 -63.01
CA ASP A 398 -37.92 -32.94 -61.79
C ASP A 398 -36.82 -31.86 -61.86
N ILE A 399 -36.40 -31.43 -63.07
CA ILE A 399 -35.23 -30.55 -63.27
C ILE A 399 -35.58 -29.05 -63.42
N GLU A 400 -36.83 -28.69 -63.75
CA GLU A 400 -37.21 -27.31 -64.11
C GLU A 400 -38.11 -26.62 -63.06
N ALA A 401 -37.70 -26.56 -61.79
CA ALA A 401 -38.56 -26.02 -60.71
C ALA A 401 -37.91 -25.16 -59.60
N ILE A 402 -36.57 -25.05 -59.49
CA ILE A 402 -35.92 -24.31 -58.38
C ILE A 402 -34.77 -23.39 -58.85
N GLU A 403 -35.03 -22.56 -59.86
CA GLU A 403 -34.23 -21.36 -60.18
C GLU A 403 -35.09 -20.08 -60.09
N ALA A 404 -35.75 -19.84 -58.95
CA ALA A 404 -36.47 -18.59 -58.69
C ALA A 404 -36.57 -18.25 -57.19
N GLY A 405 -35.97 -17.11 -56.80
CA GLY A 405 -36.11 -16.48 -55.48
C GLY A 405 -35.18 -17.01 -54.37
N ILE A 406 -34.81 -16.22 -53.36
CA ILE A 406 -35.09 -14.79 -53.10
C ILE A 406 -33.82 -14.13 -52.54
N TYR A 407 -33.51 -12.92 -53.00
CA TYR A 407 -32.64 -11.95 -52.32
C TYR A 407 -33.54 -10.87 -51.72
N GLU A 408 -33.33 -10.48 -50.46
CA GLU A 408 -33.52 -9.09 -50.02
C GLU A 408 -32.78 -8.83 -48.70
N GLU A 409 -32.52 -7.56 -48.39
CA GLU A 409 -31.66 -7.10 -47.29
C GLU A 409 -32.47 -6.60 -46.10
N GLU A 410 -31.96 -6.74 -44.87
CA GLU A 410 -32.39 -5.93 -43.72
C GLU A 410 -31.22 -5.20 -43.07
N THR A 411 -31.51 -4.05 -42.47
CA THR A 411 -30.56 -2.98 -42.15
C THR A 411 -30.15 -2.95 -40.67
N PRO A 412 -29.02 -2.30 -40.29
CA PRO A 412 -28.59 -2.21 -38.90
C PRO A 412 -29.46 -1.25 -38.09
N ASN A 413 -29.80 -1.66 -36.87
CA ASN A 413 -30.56 -0.87 -35.89
C ASN A 413 -29.60 -0.14 -34.91
N PRO A 414 -29.94 1.05 -34.37
CA PRO A 414 -29.05 1.86 -33.54
C PRO A 414 -29.08 1.53 -32.03
#